data_AF-A0A973B7L6-F1
#
_entry.id   AF-A0A973B7L6-F1
#
_cell.length_a   1.000
_cell.length_b   1.000
_cell.length_c   1.000
_cell.angle_alpha   90.00
_cell.angle_beta   90.00
_cell.angle_gamma   90.00
#
_symmetry.space_group_name_H-M   'P 1'
#
loop_
_entity.id
_entity.type
_entity.pdbx_description
1 polymer ?
#
loop_
_entity_poly.entity_id
_entity_poly.type
_entity_poly.pdbx_seq_one_letter_code
_entity_poly.pdbx_strand_id
1 'polypeptide(L)'
;MLSSQPSIAKHPLVSGTLPTFSPHRPERPVKSEGGIKFNIISEFDPKGDQPAAIAELSAGVKANQHDQVLLGVTGSGKTYTMAHIIEKTQRPALIL
;
A
#
# COMPACT_ATOMS: atom_id res chain seq x y z
N MET A 1 37.09 49.82 7.74
CA MET A 1 36.59 48.98 8.84
C MET A 1 35.21 48.44 8.48
N LEU A 2 35.12 47.22 7.93
CA LEU A 2 33.90 46.41 8.02
C LEU A 2 34.40 45.02 8.47
N SER A 3 34.09 44.66 9.72
CA SER A 3 34.44 43.37 10.31
C SER A 3 33.64 42.27 9.61
N SER A 4 34.34 41.31 9.01
CA SER A 4 33.74 40.04 8.58
C SER A 4 33.16 39.37 9.84
N GLN A 5 31.84 39.35 9.94
CA GLN A 5 31.14 38.81 11.10
C GLN A 5 31.51 37.32 11.29
N PRO A 6 32.14 36.94 12.41
CA PRO A 6 32.61 35.57 12.65
C PRO A 6 31.48 34.58 13.03
N SER A 7 30.20 34.97 12.94
CA SER A 7 29.08 34.14 13.41
C SER A 7 28.57 33.13 12.37
N ILE A 8 28.71 33.38 11.07
CA ILE A 8 28.20 32.48 10.01
C ILE A 8 29.07 31.22 9.88
N ALA A 9 30.39 31.36 9.99
CA ALA A 9 31.32 30.23 9.83
C ALA A 9 31.22 29.16 10.94
N LYS A 10 30.67 29.52 12.11
CA LYS A 10 30.47 28.61 13.24
C LYS A 10 29.06 28.00 13.29
N HIS A 11 28.18 28.37 12.36
CA HIS A 11 26.83 27.84 12.36
C HIS A 11 26.85 26.35 11.99
N PRO A 12 26.12 25.46 12.69
CA PRO A 12 26.17 24.00 12.48
C PRO A 12 25.94 23.55 11.03
N LEU A 13 25.09 24.28 10.29
CA LEU A 13 24.84 24.06 8.86
C LEU A 13 26.08 24.30 7.97
N VAL A 14 27.00 25.17 8.40
CA VAL A 14 28.19 25.61 7.65
C VAL A 14 29.45 24.87 8.13
N SER A 15 29.54 24.55 9.43
CA SER A 15 30.69 23.88 10.04
C SER A 15 30.73 22.35 9.82
N GLY A 16 29.70 21.78 9.18
CA GLY A 16 29.61 20.33 8.96
C GLY A 16 29.36 19.51 10.23
N THR A 17 28.99 20.15 11.34
CA THR A 17 28.76 19.52 12.64
C THR A 17 27.28 19.22 12.90
N LEU A 18 26.44 19.13 11.86
CA LEU A 18 25.07 18.67 12.04
C LEU A 18 25.09 17.19 12.43
N PRO A 19 24.32 16.79 13.47
CA PRO A 19 24.13 15.38 13.74
C PRO A 19 23.52 14.72 12.50
N THR A 20 24.11 13.61 12.06
CA THR A 20 23.58 12.81 10.95
C THR A 20 22.15 12.42 11.28
N PHE A 21 21.19 12.91 10.49
CA PHE A 21 19.80 12.49 10.61
C PHE A 21 19.74 10.97 10.47
N SER A 22 19.36 10.30 11.56
CA SER A 22 19.15 8.86 11.61
C SER A 22 17.65 8.62 11.75
N PRO A 23 16.94 8.20 10.68
CA PRO A 23 15.51 7.96 10.79
C PRO A 23 15.25 6.87 11.82
N HIS A 24 14.32 7.14 12.74
CA HIS A 24 13.88 6.15 13.72
C HIS A 24 13.31 4.93 12.99
N ARG A 25 14.04 3.82 13.03
CA ARG A 25 13.60 2.52 12.51
C ARG A 25 13.17 1.67 13.70
N PRO A 26 11.87 1.66 14.07
CA PRO A 26 11.40 0.76 15.12
C PRO A 26 11.70 -0.69 14.73
N GLU A 27 11.85 -1.55 15.73
CA GLU A 27 11.91 -2.99 15.48
C GLU A 27 10.63 -3.42 14.77
N ARG A 28 10.79 -4.18 13.68
CA ARG A 28 9.63 -4.72 12.98
C ARG A 28 8.91 -5.64 13.96
N PRO A 29 7.59 -5.46 14.17
CA PRO A 29 6.83 -6.43 14.95
C PRO A 29 7.02 -7.82 14.35
N VAL A 30 6.94 -8.84 15.22
CA VAL A 30 6.92 -10.23 14.78
C VAL A 30 5.85 -10.35 13.70
N LYS A 31 6.20 -10.92 12.54
CA LYS A 31 5.25 -11.12 11.45
C LYS A 31 4.04 -11.81 12.05
N SER A 32 2.86 -11.22 11.89
CA SER A 32 1.60 -11.89 12.20
C SER A 32 1.67 -13.22 11.48
N GLU A 33 1.66 -14.34 12.21
CA GLU A 33 1.62 -15.64 11.58
C GLU A 33 0.32 -15.66 10.78
N GLY A 34 0.45 -15.50 9.46
CA GLY A 34 -0.70 -15.54 8.56
C GLY A 34 -1.48 -16.82 8.82
N GLY A 35 -2.80 -16.77 8.69
CA GLY A 35 -3.61 -17.95 9.00
C GLY A 35 -5.10 -17.66 9.14
N ILE A 36 -5.47 -16.42 9.46
CA ILE A 36 -6.87 -16.01 9.39
C ILE A 36 -7.22 -15.80 7.92
N LYS A 37 -8.10 -16.66 7.40
CA LYS A 37 -8.62 -16.50 6.05
C LYS A 37 -9.47 -15.24 5.96
N PHE A 38 -9.29 -14.47 4.90
CA PHE A 38 -10.25 -13.44 4.56
C PHE A 38 -11.60 -14.12 4.24
N ASN A 39 -12.66 -13.58 4.80
CA ASN A 39 -14.04 -14.02 4.59
C ASN A 39 -14.93 -12.78 4.45
N ILE A 40 -15.59 -12.64 3.32
CA ILE A 40 -16.50 -11.54 3.04
C ILE A 40 -17.83 -11.84 3.68
N ILE A 41 -18.31 -10.89 4.47
CA ILE A 41 -19.66 -10.91 5.01
C ILE A 41 -20.50 -9.94 4.18
N SER A 42 -21.45 -10.48 3.44
CA SER A 42 -22.37 -9.69 2.63
C SER A 42 -23.71 -10.40 2.47
N GLU A 43 -24.79 -9.63 2.43
CA GLU A 43 -26.15 -10.11 2.08
C GLU A 43 -26.37 -10.18 0.57
N PHE A 44 -25.40 -9.71 -0.22
CA PHE A 44 -25.49 -9.64 -1.68
C PHE A 44 -24.52 -10.64 -2.29
N ASP A 45 -24.94 -11.24 -3.41
CA ASP A 45 -24.07 -11.98 -4.30
C ASP A 45 -23.51 -11.08 -5.42
N PRO A 46 -22.32 -11.39 -5.97
CA PRO A 46 -21.82 -10.73 -7.17
C PRO A 46 -22.81 -10.83 -8.34
N LYS A 47 -23.06 -9.72 -9.03
CA LYS A 47 -24.04 -9.62 -10.12
C LYS A 47 -23.49 -8.83 -11.31
N GLY A 48 -24.18 -8.94 -12.45
CA GLY A 48 -23.75 -8.30 -13.70
C GLY A 48 -22.37 -8.81 -14.13
N ASP A 49 -21.45 -7.91 -14.44
CA ASP A 49 -20.09 -8.25 -14.88
C ASP A 49 -19.13 -8.60 -13.73
N GLN A 50 -19.55 -8.43 -12.47
CA GLN A 50 -18.70 -8.69 -11.31
C GLN A 50 -18.17 -10.13 -11.25
N PRO A 51 -18.97 -11.21 -11.46
CA PRO A 51 -18.46 -12.58 -11.40
C PRO A 51 -17.32 -12.84 -12.40
N ALA A 52 -17.43 -12.31 -13.62
CA ALA A 52 -16.41 -12.45 -14.66
C ALA A 52 -15.13 -11.69 -14.28
N ALA A 53 -15.25 -10.42 -13.89
CA ALA A 53 -14.11 -9.61 -13.46
C ALA A 53 -13.38 -10.22 -12.25
N ILE A 54 -14.12 -10.74 -11.27
CA ILE A 54 -13.55 -11.44 -10.11
C ILE A 54 -12.78 -12.68 -10.58
N ALA A 55 -13.35 -13.49 -11.46
CA ALA A 55 -12.72 -14.72 -11.95
C ALA A 55 -11.41 -14.43 -12.71
N GLU A 56 -11.46 -13.49 -13.66
CA GLU A 56 -10.32 -13.10 -14.48
C GLU A 56 -9.19 -12.51 -13.65
N LEU A 57 -9.47 -11.49 -12.84
CA LEU A 57 -8.44 -10.80 -12.06
C LEU A 57 -7.84 -11.71 -10.97
N SER A 58 -8.66 -12.56 -10.36
CA SER A 58 -8.15 -13.56 -9.40
C SER A 58 -7.22 -14.57 -10.08
N ALA A 59 -7.53 -14.98 -11.32
CA ALA A 59 -6.68 -15.88 -12.09
C ALA A 59 -5.35 -15.20 -12.47
N GLY A 60 -5.40 -13.94 -12.91
CA GLY A 60 -4.20 -13.15 -13.19
C GLY A 60 -3.29 -13.01 -11.97
N VAL A 61 -3.86 -12.73 -10.79
CA VAL A 61 -3.09 -12.67 -9.53
C VAL A 61 -2.43 -14.01 -9.19
N LYS A 62 -3.12 -15.14 -9.40
CA LYS A 62 -2.57 -16.49 -9.19
C LYS A 62 -1.50 -16.85 -10.20
N ALA A 63 -1.59 -16.31 -11.41
CA ALA A 63 -0.57 -16.42 -12.46
C ALA A 63 0.62 -15.45 -12.27
N ASN A 64 0.68 -14.72 -11.14
CA ASN A 64 1.69 -13.70 -10.87
C ASN A 64 1.76 -12.58 -11.92
N GLN A 65 0.65 -12.25 -12.56
CA GLN A 65 0.56 -11.03 -13.37
C GLN A 65 0.66 -9.81 -12.44
N HIS A 66 1.59 -8.92 -12.76
CA HIS A 66 1.89 -7.76 -11.92
C HIS A 66 0.86 -6.64 -12.07
N ASP A 67 0.50 -6.31 -13.31
CA ASP A 67 -0.35 -5.16 -13.63
C ASP A 67 -1.66 -5.63 -14.26
N GLN A 68 -2.77 -5.28 -13.63
CA GLN A 68 -4.12 -5.62 -14.09
C GLN A 68 -5.05 -4.43 -13.82
N VAL A 69 -6.03 -4.21 -14.70
CA VAL A 69 -6.95 -3.06 -14.60
C VAL A 69 -8.38 -3.55 -14.46
N LEU A 70 -9.05 -3.14 -13.37
CA LEU A 70 -10.49 -3.30 -13.22
C LEU A 70 -11.20 -2.08 -13.81
N LEU A 71 -11.60 -2.17 -15.08
CA LEU A 71 -12.42 -1.14 -15.72
C LEU A 71 -13.87 -1.27 -15.25
N GLY A 72 -14.40 -0.20 -14.65
CA GLY A 72 -15.79 -0.17 -14.22
C GLY A 72 -16.29 1.25 -14.04
N VAL A 73 -17.55 1.48 -14.42
CA VAL A 73 -18.24 2.77 -14.24
C VAL A 73 -18.46 3.09 -12.75
N THR A 74 -18.87 4.32 -12.45
CA THR A 74 -19.25 4.70 -11.08
C THR A 74 -20.51 3.93 -10.65
N GLY A 75 -20.54 3.45 -9.41
CA GLY A 75 -21.68 2.70 -8.87
C GLY A 75 -21.72 1.20 -9.21
N SER A 76 -20.81 0.68 -10.05
CA SER A 76 -20.81 -0.75 -10.45
C SER A 76 -20.33 -1.72 -9.36
N GLY A 77 -19.94 -1.22 -8.19
CA GLY A 77 -19.47 -2.05 -7.07
C GLY A 77 -18.00 -2.45 -7.14
N LYS A 78 -17.10 -1.64 -7.72
CA LYS A 78 -15.66 -1.95 -7.82
C LYS A 78 -15.00 -2.36 -6.49
N THR A 79 -15.36 -1.71 -5.38
CA THR A 79 -14.87 -2.09 -4.04
C THR A 79 -15.31 -3.50 -3.65
N TYR A 80 -16.56 -3.85 -3.94
CA TYR A 80 -17.10 -5.18 -3.67
C TYR A 80 -16.42 -6.24 -4.54
N THR A 81 -16.21 -5.96 -5.83
CA THR A 81 -15.40 -6.80 -6.72
C THR A 81 -13.99 -7.01 -6.18
N MET A 82 -13.30 -5.95 -5.72
CA MET A 82 -11.96 -6.05 -5.18
C MET A 82 -11.89 -6.84 -3.86
N ALA A 83 -12.88 -6.70 -2.98
CA ALA A 83 -12.97 -7.51 -1.77
C ALA A 83 -12.99 -9.01 -2.13
N HIS A 84 -13.81 -9.41 -3.10
CA HIS A 84 -13.91 -10.79 -3.60
C HIS A 84 -12.60 -11.31 -4.20
N ILE A 85 -11.83 -10.44 -4.87
CA ILE A 85 -10.51 -10.80 -5.38
C ILE A 85 -9.53 -11.03 -4.22
N ILE A 86 -9.53 -10.17 -3.20
CA ILE A 86 -8.67 -10.33 -2.01
C ILE A 86 -9.03 -11.62 -1.27
N GLU A 87 -10.31 -11.91 -1.09
CA GLU A 87 -10.79 -13.17 -0.51
C GLU A 87 -10.37 -14.39 -1.34
N LYS A 88 -10.54 -14.39 -2.67
CA LYS A 88 -10.17 -15.54 -3.51
C LYS A 88 -8.68 -15.80 -3.59
N THR A 89 -7.87 -14.76 -3.40
CA THR A 89 -6.41 -14.86 -3.52
C THR A 89 -5.73 -15.09 -2.17
N GLN A 90 -6.37 -14.73 -1.06
CA GLN A 90 -5.82 -14.86 0.31
C GLN A 90 -4.44 -14.20 0.45
N ARG A 91 -4.22 -13.11 -0.29
CA ARG A 91 -2.98 -12.33 -0.25
C ARG A 91 -3.21 -11.05 0.57
N PRO A 92 -2.31 -10.70 1.50
CA PRO A 92 -2.33 -9.38 2.13
C PRO A 92 -2.31 -8.29 1.05
N ALA A 93 -3.21 -7.32 1.17
CA ALA A 93 -3.40 -6.27 0.17
C ALA A 93 -3.25 -4.89 0.82
N LEU A 94 -2.73 -3.93 0.04
CA LEU A 94 -2.68 -2.51 0.37
C LEU A 94 -3.55 -1.78 -0.64
N ILE A 95 -4.51 -0.98 -0.16
CA ILE A 95 -5.33 -0.10 -0.99
C ILE A 95 -4.83 1.33 -0.77
N LEU A 96 -4.59 2.05 -1.87
CA LEU A 96 -4.09 3.43 -1.90
C LEU A 96 -5.17 4.40 -2.40
#